data_AF-F9EPR2-F1
#
_entry.id   AF-F9EPR2-F1
#
_cell.length_a   1.000
_cell.length_b   1.000
_cell.length_c   1.000
_cell.angle_alpha   90.00
_cell.angle_beta   90.00
_cell.angle_gamma   90.00
#
_symmetry.space_group_name_H-M   'P 1'
#
loop_
_entity.id
_entity.type
_entity.pdbx_description
1 polymer ?
#
loop_
_entity_poly.entity_id
_entity_poly.type
_entity_poly.pdbx_seq_one_letter_code
_entity_poly.pdbx_strand_id
1 'polypeptide(L)'
;MHDAVRTIGFKLETQLNKKIAISTDIGYITNIVREYFKDVDAMVIESNYDFNTLMNCQYPWNLKERVKSRNGHLSNNECAKFIKEMYTDKLKKYS
;
A
#
# COMPACT_ATOMS: atom_id res chain seq x y z
N MET A 1 20.73 -1.08 4.66
CA MET A 1 20.78 -1.43 3.22
C MET A 1 19.43 -2.02 2.87
N HIS A 2 18.77 -1.43 1.88
CA HIS A 2 17.36 -1.53 1.60
C HIS A 2 17.20 -2.29 0.29
N ASP A 3 16.55 -3.45 0.29
CA ASP A 3 16.48 -4.33 -0.89
C ASP A 3 15.42 -3.91 -1.92
N ALA A 4 14.63 -2.88 -1.63
CA ALA A 4 13.68 -2.31 -2.59
C ALA A 4 14.23 -1.03 -3.19
N VAL A 5 14.99 -1.16 -4.28
CA VAL A 5 15.61 -0.03 -5.02
C VAL A 5 14.58 0.85 -5.72
N ARG A 6 13.30 0.47 -5.76
CA ARG A 6 12.21 1.28 -6.33
C ARG A 6 10.86 0.80 -5.81
N THR A 7 10.23 1.58 -4.94
CA THR A 7 8.77 1.61 -4.86
C THR A 7 8.23 2.02 -6.22
N ILE A 8 7.41 1.17 -6.83
CA ILE A 8 6.81 1.45 -8.13
C ILE A 8 5.31 1.66 -7.95
N GLY A 9 4.85 2.83 -8.36
CA GLY A 9 3.43 3.17 -8.43
C GLY A 9 3.06 3.49 -9.87
N PHE A 10 1.95 2.92 -10.35
CA PHE A 10 1.39 3.22 -11.67
C PHE A 10 -0.06 3.65 -11.53
N LYS A 11 -0.47 4.62 -12.37
CA LYS A 11 -1.87 4.91 -12.65
C LYS A 11 -2.09 4.74 -14.14
N LEU A 12 -2.96 3.81 -14.48
CA LEU A 12 -3.37 3.52 -15.85
C LEU A 12 -4.73 4.15 -16.08
N GLU A 13 -4.86 4.89 -17.17
CA GLU A 13 -6.12 5.49 -17.61
C GLU A 13 -6.42 5.03 -19.03
N THR A 14 -7.61 4.47 -19.24
CA THR A 14 -8.05 4.03 -20.56
C THR A 14 -8.70 5.18 -21.33
N GLN A 15 -8.83 5.04 -22.65
CA GLN A 15 -9.59 5.97 -23.48
C GLN A 15 -11.07 6.12 -23.06
N LEU A 16 -11.62 5.12 -22.36
CA LEU A 16 -12.97 5.14 -21.80
C LEU A 16 -13.01 5.72 -20.37
N ASN A 17 -11.97 6.46 -19.96
CA ASN A 17 -11.83 7.09 -18.64
C ASN A 17 -11.93 6.08 -17.46
N LYS A 18 -11.44 4.84 -17.68
CA LYS A 18 -11.29 3.85 -16.60
C LYS A 18 -9.91 3.95 -15.97
N LYS A 19 -9.86 4.01 -14.65
CA LYS A 19 -8.65 4.31 -13.88
C LYS A 19 -8.29 3.14 -12.97
N ILE A 20 -7.05 2.68 -13.07
CA ILE A 20 -6.49 1.64 -12.20
C ILE A 20 -5.21 2.18 -11.57
N ALA A 21 -5.11 2.10 -10.24
CA ALA A 21 -3.87 2.42 -9.53
C ALA A 21 -3.24 1.18 -8.91
N ILE A 22 -1.92 1.04 -9.07
CA ILE A 22 -1.14 -0.10 -8.60
C ILE A 22 0.05 0.45 -7.82
N SER A 23 0.29 -0.08 -6.62
CA SER A 23 1.49 0.25 -5.83
C SER A 23 1.98 -0.98 -5.08
N THR A 24 3.22 -1.37 -5.34
CA THR A 24 3.87 -2.53 -4.72
C THR A 24 5.05 -2.08 -3.85
N ASP A 25 5.29 -2.83 -2.79
CA ASP A 25 6.38 -2.66 -1.82
C ASP A 25 6.57 -1.23 -1.28
N ILE A 26 5.48 -0.55 -0.92
CA ILE A 26 5.54 0.78 -0.29
C ILE A 26 5.74 0.68 1.21
N GLY A 27 6.68 1.47 1.74
CA GLY A 27 6.90 1.59 3.19
C GLY A 27 6.00 2.62 3.88
N TYR A 28 5.45 3.58 3.13
CA TYR A 28 4.60 4.64 3.67
C TYR A 28 3.72 5.30 2.59
N ILE A 29 2.52 5.71 2.97
CA ILE A 29 1.56 6.37 2.08
C ILE A 29 1.76 7.89 2.10
N THR A 30 2.44 8.38 1.09
CA THR A 30 2.63 9.82 0.85
C THR A 30 1.39 10.45 0.22
N ASN A 31 1.31 11.79 0.24
CA ASN A 31 0.22 12.50 -0.43
C ASN A 31 0.20 12.27 -1.94
N ILE A 32 1.37 12.06 -2.56
CA ILE A 32 1.46 11.71 -3.98
C ILE A 32 0.72 10.39 -4.24
N VAL A 33 0.97 9.35 -3.42
CA VAL A 33 0.25 8.07 -3.52
C VAL A 33 -1.26 8.28 -3.35
N ARG A 34 -1.70 9.10 -2.40
CA ARG A 34 -3.13 9.44 -2.24
C ARG A 34 -3.72 10.02 -3.52
N GLU A 35 -3.07 11.02 -4.13
CA GLU A 35 -3.59 11.64 -5.36
C GLU A 35 -3.68 10.66 -6.52
N TYR A 36 -2.73 9.73 -6.66
CA TYR A 36 -2.80 8.72 -7.73
C TYR A 36 -3.97 7.75 -7.55
N PHE A 37 -4.31 7.38 -6.30
CA PHE A 37 -5.38 6.43 -5.98
C PHE A 37 -6.77 7.06 -5.85
N LYS A 38 -6.90 8.38 -5.89
CA LYS A 38 -8.21 9.04 -5.93
C LYS A 38 -8.99 8.70 -7.20
N ASP A 39 -10.30 8.47 -7.01
CA ASP A 39 -11.30 8.24 -8.06
C ASP A 39 -10.93 7.12 -9.05
N VAL A 40 -10.25 6.08 -8.57
CA VAL A 40 -9.94 4.89 -9.39
C VAL A 40 -11.09 3.88 -9.37
N ASP A 41 -11.29 3.19 -10.49
CA ASP A 41 -12.24 2.08 -10.60
C ASP A 41 -11.72 0.81 -9.91
N ALA A 42 -10.39 0.65 -9.87
CA ALA A 42 -9.71 -0.46 -9.21
C ALA A 42 -8.39 -0.03 -8.58
N MET A 43 -8.05 -0.65 -7.45
CA MET A 43 -6.79 -0.43 -6.74
C MET A 43 -6.09 -1.76 -6.44
N VAL A 44 -4.77 -1.77 -6.60
CA VAL A 44 -3.89 -2.85 -6.14
C VAL A 44 -2.83 -2.23 -5.24
N ILE A 45 -2.79 -2.69 -3.99
CA ILE A 45 -1.85 -2.20 -2.99
C ILE A 45 -1.30 -3.39 -2.21
N GLU A 46 0.02 -3.41 -2.03
CA GLU A 46 0.72 -4.44 -1.27
C GLU A 46 0.91 -4.01 0.19
N SER A 47 0.63 -4.91 1.12
CA SER A 47 0.94 -4.77 2.54
C SER A 47 1.60 -6.05 3.04
N ASN A 48 2.68 -5.92 3.81
CA ASN A 48 3.60 -7.05 4.06
C ASN A 48 3.63 -7.54 5.50
N TYR A 49 2.90 -6.90 6.42
CA TYR A 49 2.82 -7.42 7.79
C TYR A 49 1.55 -7.02 8.55
N ASP A 50 1.12 -7.91 9.44
CA ASP A 50 0.23 -7.58 10.55
C ASP A 50 1.06 -7.20 11.79
N PHE A 51 0.71 -6.10 12.45
CA PHE A 51 1.48 -5.58 13.57
C PHE A 51 1.54 -6.57 14.74
N ASN A 52 0.41 -7.17 15.12
CA ASN A 52 0.37 -8.08 16.27
C ASN A 52 1.20 -9.34 15.99
N THR A 53 1.07 -9.89 14.79
CA THR A 53 1.86 -11.04 14.33
C THR A 53 3.37 -10.73 14.35
N LEU A 54 3.77 -9.55 13.85
CA LEU A 54 5.17 -9.12 13.87
C LEU A 54 5.70 -8.92 15.28
N MET A 55 4.90 -8.40 16.21
CA MET A 55 5.36 -8.21 17.59
C MET A 55 5.53 -9.53 18.33
N ASN A 56 4.67 -10.52 18.04
CA ASN A 56 4.64 -11.82 18.71
C ASN A 56 5.57 -12.87 18.09
N CYS A 57 6.17 -12.61 16.92
CA CYS A 57 7.08 -13.55 16.28
C CYS A 57 8.48 -13.56 16.93
N GLN A 58 9.29 -14.56 16.57
CA GLN A 58 10.66 -14.75 17.08
C GLN A 58 11.72 -13.85 16.44
N TYR A 59 11.32 -12.88 15.61
CA TYR A 59 12.29 -12.01 14.96
C TYR A 59 13.06 -11.16 15.98
N PRO A 60 14.39 -11.02 15.82
CA PRO A 60 15.17 -10.08 16.60
C PRO A 60 14.63 -8.64 16.47
N TRP A 61 14.81 -7.84 17.52
CA TRP A 61 14.19 -6.51 17.62
C TRP A 61 14.58 -5.57 16.48
N ASN A 62 15.85 -5.59 16.06
CA ASN A 62 16.34 -4.81 14.92
C ASN A 62 15.61 -5.14 13.59
N LEU A 63 15.19 -6.41 13.39
CA LEU A 63 14.40 -6.79 12.22
C LEU A 63 12.95 -6.29 12.34
N LYS A 64 12.35 -6.41 13.53
CA LYS A 64 11.01 -5.84 13.80
C LYS A 64 10.98 -4.33 13.58
N GLU A 65 12.00 -3.61 14.04
CA GLU A 65 12.15 -2.16 13.83
C GLU A 65 12.31 -1.80 12.35
N ARG A 66 13.12 -2.56 11.60
CA ARG A 66 13.28 -2.35 10.16
C ARG A 66 11.96 -2.51 9.41
N VAL A 67 11.22 -3.60 9.66
CA VAL A 67 9.93 -3.88 9.01
C VAL A 67 8.89 -2.78 9.30
N LYS A 68 8.86 -2.26 10.53
CA LYS A 68 7.92 -1.21 10.97
C LYS A 68 8.35 0.21 10.61
N SER A 69 9.59 0.40 10.17
CA SER A 69 10.09 1.74 9.86
C SER A 69 9.37 2.32 8.64
N ARG A 70 9.41 3.64 8.46
CA ARG A 70 8.87 4.31 7.25
C ARG A 70 9.50 3.84 5.94
N ASN A 71 10.69 3.26 6.07
CA ASN A 71 11.44 2.69 4.99
C ASN A 71 11.13 1.16 4.88
N GLY A 72 10.52 0.54 5.87
CA GLY A 72 10.11 -0.87 5.81
C GLY A 72 8.93 -1.12 4.87
N HIS A 73 7.85 -1.68 5.40
CA HIS A 73 6.68 -2.00 4.60
C HIS A 73 5.41 -1.38 5.16
N LEU A 74 4.37 -1.33 4.33
CA LEU A 74 3.04 -0.96 4.75
C LEU A 74 2.43 -2.07 5.60
N SER A 75 1.85 -1.71 6.75
CA SER A 75 1.09 -2.67 7.56
C SER A 75 -0.31 -2.92 6.99
N ASN A 76 -0.89 -4.08 7.31
CA ASN A 76 -2.27 -4.41 6.94
C ASN A 76 -3.27 -3.35 7.44
N ASN A 77 -3.04 -2.81 8.64
CA ASN A 77 -3.90 -1.79 9.23
C ASN A 77 -3.81 -0.44 8.51
N GLU A 78 -2.62 -0.02 8.10
CA GLU A 78 -2.44 1.21 7.31
C GLU A 78 -3.03 1.06 5.92
N CYS A 79 -2.84 -0.10 5.29
CA CYS A 79 -3.45 -0.44 4.02
C CYS A 79 -4.99 -0.40 4.10
N ALA A 80 -5.58 -1.03 5.12
CA ALA A 80 -7.03 -1.00 5.32
C ALA A 80 -7.58 0.43 5.54
N LYS A 81 -6.88 1.25 6.32
CA LYS A 81 -7.24 2.67 6.51
C LYS A 81 -7.20 3.44 5.20
N PHE A 82 -6.18 3.22 4.38
CA PHE A 82 -6.04 3.89 3.08
C PHE A 82 -7.09 3.44 2.08
N ILE A 83 -7.38 2.15 1.99
CA ILE A 83 -8.47 1.63 1.15
C ILE A 83 -9.78 2.30 1.53
N LYS A 84 -10.05 2.43 2.84
CA LYS A 84 -11.25 3.14 3.34
C LYS A 84 -11.26 4.63 3.00
N GLU A 85 -10.11 5.30 3.07
CA GLU A 85 -9.96 6.71 2.69
C GLU A 85 -10.24 6.95 1.20
N MET A 86 -9.81 6.03 0.33
CA MET A 86 -9.97 6.10 -1.12
C MET A 86 -11.26 5.46 -1.63
N TYR A 87 -12.08 4.89 -0.74
CA TYR A 87 -13.31 4.20 -1.12
C TYR A 87 -14.33 5.19 -1.68
N THR A 88 -14.77 4.95 -2.90
CA THR A 88 -15.81 5.73 -3.59
C THR A 88 -16.78 4.78 -4.28
N ASP A 89 -17.95 5.26 -4.70
CA ASP A 89 -18.93 4.45 -5.45
C ASP A 89 -18.40 3.91 -6.78
N LYS A 90 -17.30 4.49 -7.29
CA LYS A 90 -16.62 4.03 -8.50
C LYS A 90 -15.73 2.82 -8.25
N LEU A 91 -15.24 2.64 -7.02
CA LEU A 91 -14.34 1.56 -6.68
C LEU A 91 -15.10 0.24 -6.66
N LYS A 92 -14.86 -0.60 -7.67
CA LYS A 92 -15.55 -1.88 -7.80
C LYS A 92 -14.79 -2.97 -7.06
N LYS A 93 -15.50 -3.69 -6.19
CA LYS A 93 -15.01 -4.96 -5.65
C LYS A 93 -15.13 -6.01 -6.76
N TYR A 94 -13.99 -6.45 -7.28
CA TYR A 94 -13.92 -7.63 -8.13
C TYR A 94 -13.71 -8.83 -7.20
N SER A 95 -14.78 -9.60 -6.97
CA SER A 95 -14.79 -10.84 -6.18
C SER A 95 -15.14 -12.02 -7.05
#